data_AF-A0A3E0W8Y4-F1
#
_entry.id   AF-A0A3E0W8Y4-F1
#
_cell.length_a   1.000
_cell.length_b   1.000
_cell.length_c   1.000
_cell.angle_alpha   90.00
_cell.angle_beta   90.00
_cell.angle_gamma   90.00
#
_symmetry.space_group_name_H-M   'P 1'
#
loop_
_entity.id
_entity.type
_entity.pdbx_description
1 polymer ?
#
loop_
_entity_poly.entity_id
_entity_poly.type
_entity_poly.pdbx_seq_one_letter_code
_entity_poly.pdbx_strand_id
1 'polypeptide(L)'
;MTPTGPDSAHAFPRQRASLEVLRAEAREELETVVHERLLGGEDPWEFMEQLPTVDELVVYLLRAEAIVANGEQRASSAREYRVLRQIALQHPDLTKTVWRMLGEHGWQPQPTPTNGRL
;
A
#
# COMPACT_ATOMS: atom_id res chain seq x y z
N MET A 1 -23.08 -4.12 34.65
CA MET A 1 -23.60 -3.52 33.40
C MET A 1 -22.40 -3.01 32.62
N THR A 2 -21.91 -3.80 31.67
CA THR A 2 -20.85 -3.44 30.72
C THR A 2 -21.50 -3.16 29.37
N PRO A 3 -21.12 -2.10 28.65
CA PRO A 3 -21.21 -2.10 27.21
C PRO A 3 -19.86 -2.55 26.61
N THR A 4 -19.91 -3.67 25.89
CA THR A 4 -18.93 -4.16 24.90
C THR A 4 -18.90 -3.21 23.69
N GLY A 5 -17.74 -3.07 23.03
CA GLY A 5 -17.44 -2.09 21.97
C GLY A 5 -18.22 -2.19 20.64
N PRO A 6 -17.72 -1.59 19.53
CA PRO A 6 -16.36 -1.85 19.05
C PRO A 6 -15.53 -0.59 18.72
N ASP A 7 -14.22 -0.83 18.60
CA ASP A 7 -13.26 -0.09 17.75
C ASP A 7 -13.92 0.52 16.51
N SER A 8 -14.42 1.74 16.64
CA SER A 8 -15.01 2.47 15.52
C SER A 8 -13.87 3.08 14.72
N ALA A 9 -13.33 2.24 13.84
CA ALA A 9 -13.02 2.60 12.46
C ALA A 9 -12.25 3.91 12.25
N HIS A 10 -10.92 3.84 12.26
CA HIS A 10 -10.15 4.56 11.24
C HIS A 10 -10.41 3.91 9.87
N ALA A 11 -11.66 3.92 9.41
CA ALA A 11 -11.97 3.65 8.02
C ALA A 11 -11.52 4.88 7.26
N PHE A 12 -10.29 4.81 6.73
CA PHE A 12 -9.70 5.87 5.95
C PHE A 12 -10.60 6.24 4.77
N PRO A 13 -10.60 7.51 4.33
CA PRO A 13 -11.47 7.97 3.25
C PRO A 13 -11.31 7.13 1.97
N ARG A 14 -10.06 6.74 1.61
CA ARG A 14 -9.84 5.87 0.45
C ARG A 14 -10.20 4.40 0.67
N GLN A 15 -10.19 3.90 1.91
CA GLN A 15 -10.64 2.52 2.20
C GLN A 15 -12.15 2.31 2.01
N ARG A 16 -12.93 3.40 1.95
CA ARG A 16 -14.38 3.35 1.67
C ARG A 16 -14.71 3.72 0.22
N ALA A 17 -13.73 4.15 -0.56
CA ALA A 17 -13.91 4.49 -1.96
C ALA A 17 -13.99 3.22 -2.83
N SER A 18 -14.73 3.33 -3.93
CA SER A 18 -14.72 2.28 -4.96
C SER A 18 -13.32 2.15 -5.56
N LEU A 19 -12.92 0.92 -5.90
CA LEU A 19 -11.64 0.68 -6.57
C LEU A 19 -11.54 1.43 -7.91
N GLU A 20 -12.65 1.62 -8.61
CA GLU A 20 -12.66 2.40 -9.87
C GLU A 20 -12.27 3.85 -9.64
N VAL A 21 -12.76 4.46 -8.55
CA VAL A 21 -12.42 5.84 -8.16
C VAL A 21 -10.94 5.91 -7.79
N LEU A 22 -10.46 4.96 -6.97
CA LEU A 22 -9.04 4.89 -6.61
C LEU A 22 -8.14 4.78 -7.85
N ARG A 23 -8.55 3.99 -8.84
CA ARG A 23 -7.82 3.86 -10.11
C ARG A 23 -7.90 5.12 -10.96
N ALA A 24 -9.00 5.87 -10.91
CA ALA A 24 -9.10 7.15 -11.61
C ALA A 24 -8.14 8.17 -10.98
N GLU A 25 -8.19 8.35 -9.65
CA GLU A 25 -7.27 9.21 -8.90
C GLU A 25 -5.80 8.84 -9.20
N ALA A 26 -5.44 7.55 -9.10
CA ALA A 26 -4.07 7.11 -9.36
C ALA A 26 -3.60 7.38 -10.81
N ARG A 27 -4.50 7.37 -11.80
CA ARG A 27 -4.13 7.77 -13.17
C ARG A 27 -3.82 9.25 -13.26
N GLU A 28 -4.66 10.09 -12.66
CA GLU A 28 -4.47 11.54 -12.64
C GLU A 28 -3.17 11.93 -11.91
N GLU A 29 -2.86 11.25 -10.82
CA GLU A 29 -1.59 11.43 -10.09
C GLU A 29 -0.38 11.01 -10.95
N LEU A 30 -0.46 9.88 -11.67
CA LEU A 30 0.63 9.46 -12.59
C LEU A 30 0.82 10.45 -13.73
N GLU A 31 -0.26 10.96 -14.31
CA GLU A 31 -0.19 12.00 -15.36
C GLU A 31 0.48 13.27 -14.83
N THR A 32 0.17 13.66 -13.59
CA THR A 32 0.81 14.79 -12.91
C THR A 32 2.32 14.55 -12.75
N VAL A 33 2.73 13.38 -12.25
CA VAL A 33 4.15 13.02 -12.11
C VAL A 33 4.88 13.03 -13.46
N VAL A 34 4.27 12.48 -14.51
CA VAL A 34 4.82 12.52 -15.87
C VAL A 34 5.01 13.97 -16.31
N HIS A 35 4.00 14.82 -16.13
CA HIS A 35 4.05 16.22 -16.53
C HIS A 35 5.18 16.98 -15.80
N GLU A 36 5.32 16.78 -14.49
CA GLU A 36 6.36 17.41 -13.69
C GLU A 36 7.78 17.01 -14.15
N ARG A 37 8.00 15.72 -14.42
CA ARG A 37 9.30 15.22 -14.91
C ARG A 37 9.65 15.76 -16.29
N LEU A 38 8.65 15.87 -17.18
CA LEU A 38 8.82 16.49 -18.50
C LEU A 38 9.21 17.97 -18.38
N LEU A 39 8.55 18.72 -17.49
CA LEU A 39 8.93 20.11 -17.21
C LEU A 39 10.33 20.23 -16.59
N GLY A 40 10.75 19.22 -15.82
CA GLY A 40 12.11 19.08 -15.28
C GLY A 40 13.18 18.73 -16.32
N GLY A 41 12.77 18.39 -17.54
CA GLY A 41 13.68 18.00 -18.63
C GLY A 41 14.25 16.58 -18.52
N GLU A 42 13.60 15.69 -17.75
CA GLU A 42 13.96 14.26 -17.72
C GLU A 42 13.65 13.58 -19.07
N ASP A 43 14.49 12.63 -19.48
CA ASP A 43 14.24 11.82 -20.70
C ASP A 43 13.04 10.89 -20.47
N PRO A 44 11.95 11.00 -21.26
CA PRO A 44 10.78 10.16 -21.09
C PRO A 44 11.10 8.67 -21.24
N TRP A 45 12.05 8.30 -22.09
CA TRP A 45 12.39 6.89 -22.28
C TRP A 45 13.03 6.30 -21.02
N GLU A 46 13.79 7.10 -20.26
CA GLU A 46 14.42 6.63 -19.02
C GLU A 46 13.45 6.55 -17.84
N PHE A 47 12.56 7.53 -17.65
CA PHE A 47 11.70 7.53 -16.46
C PHE A 47 10.40 6.75 -16.62
N MET A 48 9.90 6.56 -17.85
CA MET A 48 8.64 5.82 -18.07
C MET A 48 8.74 4.36 -17.58
N GLU A 49 9.93 3.73 -17.66
CA GLU A 49 10.17 2.38 -17.14
C GLU A 49 10.19 2.30 -15.60
N GLN A 50 10.31 3.46 -14.93
CA GLN A 50 10.38 3.56 -13.47
C GLN A 50 9.04 3.88 -12.83
N LEU A 51 8.04 4.25 -13.64
CA LEU A 51 6.71 4.58 -13.14
C LEU A 51 6.00 3.32 -12.62
N PRO A 52 5.34 3.40 -11.45
CA PRO A 52 4.50 2.31 -11.00
C PRO A 52 3.28 2.17 -11.91
N THR A 53 2.75 0.96 -11.98
CA THR A 53 1.42 0.76 -12.59
C THR A 53 0.34 1.45 -11.76
N VAL A 54 -0.84 1.68 -12.35
CA VAL A 54 -1.99 2.27 -11.65
C VAL A 54 -2.33 1.48 -10.38
N ASP A 55 -2.38 0.15 -10.47
CA ASP A 55 -2.71 -0.70 -9.32
C ASP A 55 -1.61 -0.67 -8.24
N GLU A 56 -0.34 -0.52 -8.62
CA GLU A 56 0.75 -0.30 -7.66
C GLU A 56 0.62 1.02 -6.94
N LEU A 57 0.32 2.10 -7.66
CA LEU A 57 0.14 3.40 -7.04
C LEU A 57 -1.05 3.40 -6.08
N VAL A 58 -2.17 2.74 -6.46
CA VAL A 58 -3.31 2.54 -5.54
C VAL A 58 -2.86 1.83 -4.25
N VAL A 59 -2.09 0.75 -4.36
CA VAL A 59 -1.57 0.03 -3.19
C VAL A 59 -0.63 0.93 -2.36
N TYR A 60 0.24 1.71 -2.98
CA TYR A 60 1.12 2.65 -2.28
C TYR A 60 0.35 3.71 -1.50
N LEU A 61 -0.70 4.29 -2.09
CA LEU A 61 -1.55 5.30 -1.45
C LEU A 61 -2.33 4.71 -0.26
N LEU A 62 -2.98 3.56 -0.46
CA LEU A 62 -3.71 2.85 0.61
C LEU A 62 -2.77 2.45 1.76
N ARG A 63 -1.55 1.99 1.44
CA ARG A 63 -0.54 1.68 2.45
C ARG A 63 -0.10 2.93 3.21
N ALA A 64 0.16 4.05 2.52
CA ALA A 64 0.55 5.31 3.14
C ALA A 64 -0.51 5.78 4.14
N GLU A 65 -1.79 5.75 3.76
CA GLU A 65 -2.89 6.05 4.66
C GLU A 65 -2.89 5.10 5.86
N ALA A 66 -2.82 3.79 5.64
CA ALA A 66 -2.76 2.81 6.72
C ALA A 66 -1.59 3.05 7.70
N ILE A 67 -0.45 3.56 7.23
CA ILE A 67 0.66 3.94 8.12
C ILE A 67 0.30 5.17 8.96
N VAL A 68 -0.31 6.19 8.34
CA VAL A 68 -0.67 7.46 8.98
C VAL A 68 -1.66 7.27 10.14
N ALA A 69 -2.81 6.59 9.99
CA ALA A 69 -3.71 6.46 11.17
C ALA A 69 -3.26 5.45 12.22
N ASN A 70 -2.11 4.82 12.03
CA ASN A 70 -1.45 4.06 13.08
C ASN A 70 -0.30 4.86 13.73
N GLY A 71 -0.29 6.19 13.60
CA GLY A 71 0.66 7.08 14.28
C GLY A 71 2.06 7.07 13.68
N GLU A 72 2.18 6.86 12.36
CA GLU A 72 3.43 6.97 11.58
C GLU A 72 4.61 6.08 12.02
N GLN A 73 4.38 5.14 12.95
CA GLN A 73 5.41 4.21 13.38
C GLN A 73 5.86 3.35 12.21
N ARG A 74 7.15 3.44 11.85
CA ARG A 74 7.73 2.69 10.74
C ARG A 74 7.40 1.20 10.90
N ALA A 75 6.73 0.64 9.89
CA ALA A 75 6.21 -0.71 9.96
C ALA A 75 7.38 -1.72 10.04
N SER A 76 7.37 -2.58 11.05
CA SER A 76 8.17 -3.81 11.02
C SER A 76 7.73 -4.68 9.83
N SER A 77 8.56 -5.60 9.34
CA SER A 77 8.22 -6.48 8.21
C SER A 77 6.91 -7.27 8.45
N ALA A 78 6.62 -7.64 9.71
CA ALA A 78 5.38 -8.28 10.09
C ALA A 78 4.17 -7.33 9.99
N ARG A 79 4.36 -6.03 10.28
CA ARG A 79 3.32 -5.02 10.14
C ARG A 79 3.06 -4.67 8.67
N GLU A 80 4.11 -4.51 7.87
CA GLU A 80 4.02 -4.27 6.43
C GLU A 80 3.21 -5.39 5.75
N TYR A 81 3.53 -6.65 6.07
CA TYR A 81 2.78 -7.81 5.60
C TYR A 81 1.28 -7.74 5.96
N ARG A 82 0.96 -7.37 7.21
CA ARG A 82 -0.45 -7.27 7.65
C ARG A 82 -1.19 -6.17 6.90
N VAL A 83 -0.57 -5.01 6.69
CA VAL A 83 -1.17 -3.88 5.96
C VAL A 83 -1.45 -4.29 4.51
N LEU A 84 -0.44 -4.82 3.81
CA LEU A 84 -0.59 -5.26 2.42
C LEU A 84 -1.63 -6.38 2.28
N ARG A 85 -1.62 -7.37 3.19
CA ARG A 85 -2.63 -8.42 3.21
C ARG A 85 -4.04 -7.88 3.46
N GLN A 86 -4.20 -6.88 4.32
CA GLN A 86 -5.50 -6.26 4.58
C GLN A 86 -6.04 -5.55 3.32
N ILE A 87 -5.17 -4.85 2.57
CA ILE A 87 -5.54 -4.21 1.31
C ILE A 87 -6.07 -5.25 0.30
N ALA A 88 -5.39 -6.40 0.15
CA ALA A 88 -5.85 -7.46 -0.75
C ALA A 88 -7.21 -8.05 -0.35
N LEU A 89 -7.52 -8.11 0.96
CA LEU A 89 -8.83 -8.57 1.45
C LEU A 89 -9.94 -7.55 1.17
N GLN A 90 -9.63 -6.25 1.27
CA GLN A 90 -10.60 -5.17 1.04
C GLN A 90 -10.84 -4.93 -0.46
N HIS A 91 -9.81 -5.14 -1.29
CA HIS A 91 -9.85 -4.94 -2.74
C HIS A 91 -9.33 -6.19 -3.45
N PRO A 92 -10.17 -7.23 -3.64
CA PRO A 92 -9.73 -8.52 -4.19
C PRO A 92 -9.02 -8.42 -5.55
N ASP A 93 -9.42 -7.46 -6.40
CA ASP A 93 -8.80 -7.22 -7.71
C ASP A 93 -7.32 -6.78 -7.61
N LEU A 94 -6.89 -6.21 -6.49
CA LEU A 94 -5.49 -5.81 -6.25
C LEU A 94 -4.62 -6.96 -5.72
N THR A 95 -5.21 -8.13 -5.45
CA THR A 95 -4.51 -9.26 -4.81
C THR A 95 -3.22 -9.62 -5.54
N LYS A 96 -3.25 -9.75 -6.87
CA LYS A 96 -2.06 -10.10 -7.67
C LYS A 96 -0.95 -9.06 -7.51
N THR A 97 -1.30 -7.78 -7.58
CA THR A 97 -0.37 -6.65 -7.42
C THR A 97 0.26 -6.66 -6.04
N VAL A 98 -0.55 -6.82 -4.99
CA VAL A 98 -0.08 -6.92 -3.60
C VAL A 98 0.92 -8.06 -3.42
N TRP A 99 0.64 -9.26 -3.95
CA TRP A 99 1.56 -10.40 -3.83
C TRP A 99 2.87 -10.18 -4.56
N ARG A 100 2.83 -9.56 -5.74
CA ARG A 100 4.05 -9.18 -6.48
C ARG A 100 4.89 -8.20 -5.66
N MET A 101 4.25 -7.16 -5.10
CA MET A 101 4.94 -6.17 -4.26
C MET A 101 5.54 -6.80 -2.99
N LEU A 102 4.85 -7.76 -2.35
CA LEU A 102 5.41 -8.49 -1.21
C LEU A 102 6.69 -9.27 -1.58
N GLY A 103 6.72 -9.86 -2.78
CA GLY A 103 7.91 -10.55 -3.29
C GLY A 103 9.06 -9.60 -3.62
N GLU A 104 8.77 -8.45 -4.23
CA GLU A 104 9.78 -7.46 -4.64
C GLU A 104 10.38 -6.66 -3.48
N HIS A 105 9.60 -6.35 -2.44
CA HIS A 105 10.11 -5.62 -1.26
C HIS A 105 10.96 -6.50 -0.33
N GLY A 106 11.33 -7.71 -0.77
CA GLY A 106 12.20 -8.61 0.00
C GLY A 106 11.57 -9.05 1.32
N TRP A 107 10.25 -9.27 1.36
CA TRP A 107 9.60 -9.80 2.55
C TRP A 107 10.25 -11.14 2.93
N GLN A 108 11.04 -11.11 4.00
CA GLN A 108 11.56 -12.30 4.67
C GLN A 108 10.61 -12.61 5.83
N PRO A 109 10.00 -13.81 5.90
CA PRO A 109 9.31 -14.21 7.12
C PRO A 109 10.30 -14.14 8.28
N GLN A 110 9.98 -13.37 9.34
CA GLN A 110 10.87 -13.35 10.50
C GLN A 110 11.03 -14.79 11.02
N PRO A 111 12.28 -15.25 11.26
CA PRO A 111 12.49 -16.57 11.83
C PRO A 111 11.74 -16.62 13.16
N THR A 112 10.89 -17.62 13.34
CA THR A 112 10.28 -17.88 14.64
C THR A 112 11.41 -17.98 15.65
N PRO A 113 11.33 -17.31 16.82
CA PRO A 113 12.34 -17.49 17.84
C PRO A 113 12.33 -18.98 18.19
N THR A 114 13.38 -19.68 17.77
CA THR A 114 13.63 -21.06 18.14
C THR A 114 13.80 -21.02 19.65
N ASN A 115 12.75 -21.45 20.35
CA ASN A 115 12.75 -21.52 21.79
C ASN A 115 13.70 -22.66 22.16
N GLY A 116 15.00 -22.34 22.20
CA GLY A 116 16.07 -23.23 22.58
C GLY A 116 15.88 -23.61 24.04
N ARG A 117 15.15 -24.69 24.27
CA ARG A 117 15.19 -25.41 25.54
C ARG A 117 16.56 -26.10 25.64
N LEU A 118 17.29 -25.67 26.66
CA LEU A 118 18.17 -26.40 27.58
C LEU A 118 19.20 -27.36 26.98
#